data_AF-A0A920T4P3-F1
#
_entry.id   AF-A0A920T4P3-F1
#
_cell.length_a   1.000
_cell.length_b   1.000
_cell.length_c   1.000
_cell.angle_alpha   90.00
_cell.angle_beta   90.00
_cell.angle_gamma   90.00
#
_symmetry.space_group_name_H-M   'P 1'
#
loop_
_entity.id
_entity.type
_entity.pdbx_description
1 polymer ?
#
loop_
_entity_poly.entity_id
_entity_poly.type
_entity_poly.pdbx_seq_one_letter_code
_entity_poly.pdbx_strand_id
1 'polypeptide(L)'
;MGCQEINGHNHGEIRDAITNAQQTSKPSIFIGNTTMAKGSHSMENKSEAHGAPFTPEEIVMTKKKLGLPENEEFYCPDVVKKHFQRNFSKKIEATNSSRKYNFDFNIDDALKKISDIEFNDEIIATRKALE
;
A
#
# COMPACT_ATOMS: atom_id res chain seq x y z
N MET A 1 1.85 26.10 8.85
CA MET A 1 0.47 25.61 9.00
C MET A 1 0.48 24.63 10.17
N GLY A 2 -0.60 24.60 10.97
CA GLY A 2 -0.67 23.74 12.16
C GLY A 2 -1.22 22.36 11.82
N CYS A 3 -2.06 21.82 12.72
CA CYS A 3 -2.84 20.61 12.48
C CYS A 3 -4.06 20.91 11.59
N GLN A 4 -4.35 20.06 10.61
CA GLN A 4 -5.62 20.05 9.85
C GLN A 4 -6.36 18.74 10.07
N GLU A 5 -7.68 18.76 10.02
CA GLU A 5 -8.51 17.55 10.03
C GLU A 5 -9.28 17.48 8.72
N ILE A 6 -9.26 16.31 8.07
CA ILE A 6 -9.82 16.10 6.72
C ILE A 6 -10.58 14.79 6.63
N ASN A 7 -11.50 14.69 5.67
CA ASN A 7 -12.05 13.42 5.24
C ASN A 7 -11.01 12.65 4.39
N GLY A 8 -10.49 11.54 4.92
CA GLY A 8 -9.49 10.70 4.27
C GLY A 8 -10.00 9.93 3.05
N HIS A 9 -11.29 10.03 2.70
CA HIS A 9 -11.86 9.50 1.46
C HIS A 9 -12.23 10.61 0.45
N ASN A 10 -11.97 11.88 0.77
CA ASN A 10 -12.19 12.98 -0.13
C ASN A 10 -10.87 13.42 -0.79
N HIS A 11 -10.70 13.07 -2.07
CA HIS A 11 -9.50 13.42 -2.83
C HIS A 11 -9.28 14.93 -3.00
N GLY A 12 -10.34 15.75 -2.94
CA GLY A 12 -10.23 17.20 -2.95
C GLY A 12 -9.59 17.71 -1.68
N GLU A 13 -10.15 17.34 -0.52
CA GLU A 13 -9.63 17.73 0.80
C GLU A 13 -8.18 17.27 1.01
N ILE A 14 -7.85 16.04 0.60
CA ILE A 14 -6.47 15.53 0.67
C ILE A 14 -5.53 16.39 -0.18
N ARG A 15 -5.94 16.73 -1.41
CA ARG A 15 -5.11 17.55 -2.31
C ARG A 15 -4.91 18.95 -1.74
N ASP A 16 -5.98 19.58 -1.27
CA ASP A 16 -5.93 20.94 -0.73
C ASP A 16 -5.07 21.00 0.53
N ALA A 17 -5.20 20.01 1.44
CA ALA A 17 -4.36 19.92 2.63
C ALA A 17 -2.86 19.78 2.29
N ILE A 18 -2.52 18.97 1.29
CA ILE A 18 -1.14 18.82 0.80
C ILE A 18 -0.65 20.13 0.18
N THR A 19 -1.44 20.78 -0.69
CA THR A 19 -1.06 22.04 -1.33
C THR A 19 -0.83 23.14 -0.29
N ASN A 20 -1.70 23.26 0.71
CA ASN A 20 -1.54 24.24 1.78
C ASN A 20 -0.29 23.95 2.63
N ALA A 21 0.01 22.68 2.89
CA ALA A 21 1.21 22.28 3.62
C ALA A 21 2.52 22.57 2.87
N GLN A 22 2.50 22.59 1.54
CA GLN A 22 3.67 22.97 0.74
C GLN A 22 3.97 24.48 0.78
N GLN A 23 3.00 25.30 1.17
CA GLN A 23 3.15 26.77 1.25
C GLN A 23 3.75 27.24 2.58
N THR A 24 3.98 26.33 3.53
CA THR A 24 4.47 26.66 4.87
C THR A 24 5.89 26.16 5.09
N SER A 25 6.70 26.95 5.79
CA SER A 25 8.03 26.57 6.28
C SER A 25 8.00 25.74 7.57
N LYS A 26 6.85 25.68 8.27
CA LYS A 26 6.66 24.88 9.49
C LYS A 26 6.21 23.45 9.15
N PRO A 27 6.58 22.44 9.96
CA PRO A 27 6.01 21.09 9.87
C PRO A 27 4.48 21.12 9.91
N SER A 28 3.85 20.22 9.16
CA SER A 28 2.39 20.10 9.09
C SER A 28 1.96 18.69 9.48
N ILE A 29 0.82 18.59 10.16
CA ILE A 29 0.18 17.31 10.52
C ILE A 29 -1.27 17.35 10.04
N PHE A 30 -1.77 16.21 9.54
CA PHE A 30 -3.15 16.06 9.14
C PHE A 30 -3.79 14.86 9.86
N ILE A 31 -4.96 15.06 10.43
CA ILE A 31 -5.81 14.01 10.97
C ILE A 31 -6.76 13.61 9.84
N GLY A 32 -6.45 12.47 9.20
CA GLY A 32 -7.27 11.91 8.13
C GLY A 32 -8.33 10.97 8.67
N ASN A 33 -9.58 11.41 8.73
CA ASN A 33 -10.70 10.59 9.14
C ASN A 33 -11.01 9.55 8.06
N THR A 34 -10.79 8.27 8.36
CA THR A 34 -11.01 7.17 7.42
C THR A 34 -11.98 6.14 7.99
N THR A 35 -12.43 5.24 7.12
CA THR A 35 -13.25 4.08 7.46
C THR A 35 -12.33 2.87 7.30
N MET A 36 -12.11 2.13 8.39
CA MET A 36 -11.31 0.91 8.31
C MET A 36 -11.96 -0.07 7.33
N ALA A 37 -11.13 -0.71 6.50
CA ALA A 37 -11.56 -1.62 5.44
C ALA A 37 -12.63 -1.02 4.49
N LYS A 38 -12.53 0.28 4.17
CA LYS A 38 -13.42 0.96 3.23
C LYS A 38 -13.57 0.18 1.92
N GLY A 39 -14.81 -0.03 1.49
CA GLY A 39 -15.13 -0.73 0.25
C GLY A 39 -15.30 -2.24 0.41
N SER A 40 -14.89 -2.84 1.54
CA SER A 40 -15.19 -4.24 1.84
C SER A 40 -16.69 -4.49 1.85
N HIS A 41 -17.10 -5.73 1.57
CA HIS A 41 -18.50 -6.09 1.50
C HIS A 41 -19.17 -5.96 2.87
N SER A 42 -18.57 -6.55 3.91
CA SER A 42 -19.12 -6.60 5.26
C SER A 42 -18.16 -6.16 6.37
N MET A 43 -16.92 -5.79 6.03
CA MET A 43 -15.84 -5.57 7.02
C MET A 43 -15.57 -4.09 7.36
N GLU A 44 -16.34 -3.14 6.82
CA GLU A 44 -16.16 -1.72 7.14
C GLU A 44 -16.34 -1.46 8.65
N ASN A 45 -15.41 -0.73 9.26
CA ASN A 45 -15.37 -0.40 10.70
C ASN A 45 -15.21 -1.59 11.66
N LYS A 46 -14.90 -2.80 11.17
CA LYS A 46 -14.70 -3.99 12.01
C LYS A 46 -13.23 -4.19 12.38
N SER A 47 -12.92 -4.34 13.67
CA SER A 47 -11.54 -4.50 14.17
C SER A 47 -10.85 -5.75 13.65
N GLU A 48 -11.62 -6.79 13.33
CA GLU A 48 -11.16 -8.03 12.74
C GLU A 48 -10.44 -7.80 11.40
N ALA A 49 -10.84 -6.76 10.65
CA ALA A 49 -10.19 -6.38 9.38
C ALA A 49 -8.77 -5.81 9.56
N HIS A 50 -8.34 -5.53 10.79
CA HIS A 50 -7.00 -5.03 11.06
C HIS A 50 -5.94 -6.13 10.95
N GLY A 51 -6.23 -7.31 11.50
CA GLY A 51 -5.22 -8.35 11.75
C GLY A 51 -5.50 -9.69 11.09
N ALA A 52 -6.69 -9.92 10.56
CA ALA A 52 -7.07 -11.16 9.91
C ALA A 52 -7.28 -10.98 8.40
N PRO A 53 -6.88 -11.96 7.57
CA PRO A 53 -7.25 -11.97 6.16
C PRO A 53 -8.78 -12.10 6.02
N PHE A 54 -9.32 -11.55 4.93
CA PHE A 54 -10.72 -11.78 4.57
C PHE A 54 -10.94 -13.24 4.19
N THR A 55 -12.13 -13.77 4.49
CA THR A 55 -12.50 -15.10 4.02
C THR A 55 -12.63 -15.12 2.49
N PRO A 56 -12.51 -16.27 1.82
CA PRO A 56 -12.72 -16.38 0.38
C PRO A 56 -14.04 -15.75 -0.09
N GLU A 57 -15.11 -15.94 0.67
CA GLU A 57 -16.43 -15.37 0.38
C GLU A 57 -16.43 -13.85 0.48
N GLU A 58 -15.82 -13.28 1.52
CA GLU A 58 -15.71 -11.82 1.69
C GLU A 58 -14.85 -11.20 0.58
N ILE A 59 -13.80 -11.88 0.11
CA ILE A 59 -12.99 -11.43 -1.04
C ILE A 59 -13.84 -11.37 -2.31
N VAL A 60 -14.57 -12.44 -2.64
CA VAL A 60 -15.43 -12.51 -3.83
C VAL A 60 -16.50 -11.41 -3.78
N MET A 61 -17.19 -11.28 -2.64
CA MET A 61 -18.25 -10.27 -2.48
C MET A 61 -17.71 -8.84 -2.49
N THR A 62 -16.51 -8.61 -1.95
CA THR A 62 -15.83 -7.31 -2.02
C THR A 62 -15.46 -6.96 -3.47
N LYS A 63 -14.86 -7.90 -4.21
CA LYS A 63 -14.55 -7.71 -5.63
C LYS A 63 -15.80 -7.38 -6.44
N LYS A 64 -16.89 -8.13 -6.23
CA LYS A 64 -18.19 -7.88 -6.85
C LYS A 64 -18.72 -6.47 -6.56
N LYS A 65 -18.70 -6.05 -5.29
CA LYS A 65 -19.12 -4.69 -4.86
C LYS A 65 -18.29 -3.60 -5.54
N LEU A 66 -17.00 -3.86 -5.79
CA LEU A 66 -16.07 -2.93 -6.43
C LEU A 66 -16.07 -3.02 -7.97
N GLY A 67 -16.85 -3.92 -8.58
CA GLY A 67 -16.85 -4.13 -10.02
C GLY A 67 -15.56 -4.78 -10.56
N LEU A 68 -14.87 -5.56 -9.73
CA LEU A 68 -13.64 -6.29 -10.08
C LEU A 68 -13.95 -7.76 -10.44
N PRO A 69 -13.12 -8.41 -11.28
CA PRO A 69 -13.26 -9.84 -11.58
C PRO A 69 -13.17 -10.69 -10.31
N GLU A 70 -14.25 -11.40 -9.99
CA GLU A 70 -14.42 -12.14 -8.74
C GLU A 70 -13.42 -13.31 -8.61
N ASN A 71 -13.12 -13.97 -9.73
CA ASN A 71 -12.34 -15.20 -9.84
C ASN A 71 -10.85 -15.00 -10.19
N GLU A 72 -10.38 -13.76 -10.32
CA GLU A 72 -8.97 -13.49 -10.63
C GLU A 72 -8.22 -13.02 -9.39
N GLU A 73 -7.11 -13.68 -9.09
CA GLU A 73 -6.16 -13.24 -8.07
C GLU A 73 -5.14 -12.26 -8.67
N PHE A 74 -4.69 -11.29 -7.87
CA PHE A 74 -3.73 -10.27 -8.29
C PHE A 74 -4.10 -9.50 -9.57
N TYR A 75 -5.40 -9.43 -9.90
CA TYR A 75 -5.89 -8.69 -11.05
C TYR A 75 -5.55 -7.20 -10.94
N CYS A 76 -4.97 -6.65 -12.00
CA CYS A 76 -4.62 -5.23 -12.09
C CYS A 76 -4.93 -4.68 -13.49
N PRO A 77 -5.93 -3.79 -13.65
CA PRO A 77 -6.30 -3.24 -14.95
C PRO A 77 -5.13 -2.54 -15.65
N ASP A 78 -5.02 -2.70 -16.96
CA ASP A 78 -3.96 -2.07 -17.77
C ASP A 78 -3.96 -0.55 -17.67
N VAL A 79 -5.13 0.07 -17.58
CA VAL A 79 -5.24 1.54 -17.41
C VAL A 79 -4.62 2.00 -16.08
N VAL A 80 -4.78 1.22 -15.00
CA VAL A 80 -4.19 1.50 -13.69
C VAL A 80 -2.68 1.34 -13.77
N LYS A 81 -2.19 0.22 -14.32
CA LYS A 81 -0.74 -0.01 -14.52
C LYS A 81 -0.10 1.14 -15.30
N LYS A 82 -0.67 1.49 -16.46
CA LYS A 82 -0.18 2.60 -17.30
C LYS A 82 -0.20 3.94 -16.55
N HIS A 83 -1.29 4.23 -15.81
CA HIS A 83 -1.39 5.46 -15.05
C HIS A 83 -0.27 5.57 -14.01
N PHE A 84 -0.02 4.55 -13.20
CA PHE A 84 1.02 4.58 -12.16
C PHE A 84 2.44 4.52 -12.73
N GLN A 85 2.63 3.86 -13.87
CA GLN A 85 3.94 3.72 -14.53
C GLN A 85 4.32 4.89 -15.45
N ARG A 86 3.42 5.87 -15.66
CA ARG A 86 3.61 6.98 -16.62
C ARG A 86 4.91 7.79 -16.49
N ASN A 87 5.54 7.77 -15.31
CA ASN A 87 6.77 8.51 -15.01
C ASN A 87 7.98 7.58 -14.73
N PHE A 88 7.87 6.27 -14.96
CA PHE A 88 8.94 5.32 -14.64
C PHE A 88 10.22 5.59 -15.42
N SER A 89 10.14 5.78 -16.73
CA SER A 89 11.31 6.10 -17.57
C SER A 89 12.09 7.30 -17.05
N LYS A 90 11.40 8.42 -16.82
CA LYS A 90 11.98 9.65 -16.27
C LYS A 90 12.63 9.45 -14.90
N LYS A 91 12.01 8.64 -14.03
CA LYS A 91 12.58 8.33 -12.71
C LYS A 91 13.82 7.44 -12.83
N ILE A 92 13.79 6.43 -13.69
CA ILE A 92 14.94 5.55 -13.96
C ILE A 92 16.11 6.36 -14.49
N GLU A 93 15.88 7.23 -15.46
CA GLU A 93 16.89 8.14 -16.00
C GLU A 93 17.48 9.05 -14.91
N ALA A 94 16.63 9.71 -14.13
CA ALA A 94 17.08 10.56 -13.02
C ALA A 94 17.91 9.77 -11.98
N THR A 95 17.50 8.54 -11.65
CA THR A 95 18.26 7.66 -10.75
C THR A 95 19.61 7.27 -11.35
N ASN A 96 19.65 6.90 -12.63
CA ASN A 96 20.88 6.50 -13.29
C ASN A 96 21.87 7.66 -13.42
N SER A 97 21.40 8.87 -13.72
CA SER A 97 22.23 10.08 -13.76
C SER A 97 22.71 10.54 -12.37
N SER A 98 22.00 10.17 -11.30
CA SER A 98 22.34 10.51 -9.91
C SER A 98 23.18 9.44 -9.20
N ARG A 99 23.47 8.30 -9.85
CA ARG A 99 24.38 7.27 -9.30
C ARG A 99 25.81 7.82 -9.27
N LYS A 100 26.14 8.51 -8.18
CA LYS A 100 27.51 8.88 -7.82
C LYS A 100 28.30 7.68 -7.25
N TYR A 101 27.61 6.57 -6.95
CA TYR A 101 28.20 5.34 -6.45
C TYR A 101 27.63 4.13 -7.22
N ASN A 102 28.48 3.46 -8.01
CA ASN A 102 28.24 2.11 -8.50
C ASN A 102 28.50 1.15 -7.34
N PHE A 103 27.47 0.78 -6.62
CA PHE A 103 27.55 -0.40 -5.77
C PHE A 103 27.20 -1.59 -6.66
N ASP A 104 28.21 -2.35 -7.09
CA ASP A 104 28.03 -3.64 -7.75
C ASP A 104 27.46 -4.64 -6.74
N PHE A 105 26.18 -4.49 -6.43
CA PHE A 105 25.46 -5.43 -5.58
C PHE A 105 25.10 -6.66 -6.41
N ASN A 106 25.91 -7.70 -6.30
CA ASN A 106 25.61 -8.98 -6.90
C ASN A 106 24.56 -9.71 -6.04
N ILE A 107 23.32 -9.72 -6.53
CA ILE A 107 22.18 -10.38 -5.87
C ILE A 107 22.45 -11.87 -5.66
N ASP A 108 23.08 -12.56 -6.61
CA ASP A 108 23.32 -14.01 -6.49
C ASP A 108 24.31 -14.31 -5.35
N ASP A 109 25.31 -13.44 -5.16
CA ASP A 109 26.28 -13.55 -4.06
C ASP A 109 25.64 -13.22 -2.70
N ALA A 110 24.70 -12.28 -2.67
CA ALA A 110 23.95 -11.95 -1.47
C ALA A 110 22.97 -13.07 -1.08
N LEU A 111 22.26 -13.65 -2.05
CA LEU A 111 21.34 -14.76 -1.85
C LEU A 111 22.08 -16.02 -1.37
N LYS A 112 23.26 -16.32 -1.92
CA LYS A 112 24.10 -17.44 -1.44
C LYS A 112 24.57 -17.28 0.01
N LYS A 113 24.67 -16.05 0.51
CA LYS A 113 25.04 -15.74 1.91
C LYS A 113 23.86 -15.80 2.86
N ILE A 114 22.63 -15.79 2.36
CA ILE A 114 21.45 -16.11 3.13
C ILE A 114 21.41 -17.63 3.23
N SER A 115 22.15 -18.17 4.20
CA SER A 115 22.02 -19.58 4.59
C SER A 115 20.63 -19.77 5.19
N ASP A 116 19.78 -20.47 4.45
CA ASP A 116 18.56 -21.16 4.87
C ASP A 116 17.95 -20.63 6.17
N ILE A 117 17.10 -19.61 6.03
CA ILE A 117 16.03 -19.42 7.02
C ILE A 117 15.15 -20.66 6.85
N GLU A 118 15.31 -21.63 7.75
CA GLU A 118 14.44 -22.81 7.86
C GLU A 118 12.99 -22.34 8.07
N PHE A 119 12.30 -22.05 6.98
CA PHE A 119 10.86 -22.08 6.96
C PHE A 119 10.49 -23.56 6.96
N ASN A 120 10.37 -24.13 8.15
CA ASN A 120 9.67 -25.39 8.32
C ASN A 120 8.25 -25.21 7.76
N ASP A 121 7.66 -26.26 7.17
CA ASP A 121 6.32 -26.25 6.54
C ASP A 121 5.14 -25.96 7.51
N GLU A 122 5.42 -25.56 8.75
CA GLU A 122 4.40 -25.08 9.68
C GLU A 122 3.94 -23.68 9.30
N ILE A 123 2.61 -23.52 9.16
CA ILE A 123 1.98 -22.21 9.01
C ILE A 123 2.16 -21.44 10.32
N ILE A 124 3.20 -20.61 10.40
CA ILE A 124 3.40 -19.70 11.53
C ILE A 124 2.53 -18.45 11.31
N ALA A 125 1.31 -18.47 11.85
CA ALA A 125 0.50 -17.26 11.95
C ALA A 125 1.20 -16.24 12.87
N THR A 126 1.61 -15.09 12.34
CA THR A 126 2.48 -14.11 13.02
C THR A 126 1.80 -13.18 14.02
N ARG A 127 0.72 -13.62 14.69
CA ARG A 127 0.18 -13.00 15.93
C ARG A 127 -1.08 -13.75 16.39
N LYS A 128 -0.97 -14.63 17.38
CA LYS A 128 -2.10 -14.99 18.23
C LYS A 128 -2.31 -13.82 19.19
N ALA A 129 -3.37 -13.02 19.01
CA ALA A 129 -3.73 -12.03 20.02
C ALA A 129 -4.09 -12.80 21.30
N LEU A 130 -3.43 -12.47 22.41
CA LEU A 130 -3.81 -12.96 23.73
C LEU A 130 -5.21 -12.40 24.04
N GLU A 131 -6.13 -13.30 24.38
CA GLU A 131 -7.47 -13.00 24.91
C GLU A 131 -7.41 -12.24 26.24
#